data_AF-A0A1L6HTR8-F1
#
_entry.id   AF-A0A1L6HTR8-F1
#
_cell.length_a   1.000
_cell.length_b   1.000
_cell.length_c   1.000
_cell.angle_alpha   90.00
_cell.angle_beta   90.00
_cell.angle_gamma   90.00
#
_symmetry.space_group_name_H-M   'P 1'
#
loop_
_entity.id
_entity.type
_entity.pdbx_description
1 polymer ?
#
loop_
_entity_poly.entity_id
_entity_poly.type
_entity_poly.pdbx_seq_one_letter_code
_entity_poly.pdbx_strand_id
1 'polypeptide(L)'
;MSLQDKLDAFRADFKAGKPPFNAPPEIHPVMERATAELIASGQAGRAIKAGDRAPHFNLKDQDGNDVSSAALLAKGPLVVTFYRGVWCPYCNIELQAINEVLPKIQAYGANVVAISPQSPVNSRKSVRTNELGFPVLSDANGQTGADFGLRFALPDYLVELYKNLKNDLPAFNNDASWTLPMPARYVIGQDGIVLYSEVNPDYTRRPDPSDMFPVLEKATANV
;
A
#
# COMPACT_ATOMS: atom_id res chain seq x y z
N MET A 1 18.18 6.66 8.76
CA MET A 1 17.82 5.24 8.70
C MET A 1 16.85 5.08 7.55
N SER A 2 17.13 4.19 6.60
CA SER A 2 16.23 3.95 5.47
C SER A 2 14.90 3.36 5.95
N LEU A 3 13.87 3.40 5.11
CA LEU A 3 12.63 2.68 5.34
C LEU A 3 12.93 1.18 5.51
N GLN A 4 13.77 0.60 4.65
CA GLN A 4 14.09 -0.82 4.75
C GLN A 4 14.78 -1.18 6.08
N ASP A 5 15.68 -0.33 6.59
CA ASP A 5 16.29 -0.53 7.91
C ASP A 5 15.22 -0.56 9.04
N LYS A 6 14.23 0.36 8.99
CA LYS A 6 13.11 0.37 9.96
C LYS A 6 12.28 -0.91 9.87
N LEU A 7 12.01 -1.39 8.65
CA LEU A 7 11.24 -2.62 8.41
C LEU A 7 12.03 -3.87 8.84
N ASP A 8 13.34 -3.92 8.58
CA ASP A 8 14.21 -5.04 8.97
C ASP A 8 14.36 -5.11 10.49
N ALA A 9 14.49 -3.96 11.17
CA ALA A 9 14.46 -3.88 12.62
C ALA A 9 13.13 -4.39 13.20
N PHE A 10 11.99 -3.96 12.65
CA PHE A 10 10.68 -4.47 13.04
C PHE A 10 10.55 -5.97 12.80
N ARG A 11 11.03 -6.47 11.64
CA ARG A 11 10.99 -7.89 11.30
C ARG A 11 11.78 -8.73 12.30
N ALA A 12 12.96 -8.26 12.72
CA ALA A 12 13.78 -8.91 13.73
C ALA A 12 13.05 -8.99 15.08
N ASP A 13 12.46 -7.88 15.54
CA ASP A 13 11.70 -7.83 16.79
C ASP A 13 10.45 -8.72 16.75
N PHE A 14 9.72 -8.71 15.64
CA PHE A 14 8.56 -9.56 15.42
C PHE A 14 8.94 -11.05 15.44
N LYS A 15 10.04 -11.43 14.77
CA LYS A 15 10.56 -12.82 14.78
C LYS A 15 11.08 -13.26 16.15
N ALA A 16 11.57 -12.33 16.94
CA ALA A 16 12.01 -12.59 18.31
C ALA A 16 10.84 -12.68 19.31
N GLY A 17 9.59 -12.55 18.86
CA GLY A 17 8.41 -12.61 19.72
C GLY A 17 8.31 -11.44 20.70
N LYS A 18 8.88 -10.27 20.37
CA LYS A 18 8.83 -9.10 21.26
C LYS A 18 7.42 -8.50 21.33
N PRO A 19 7.08 -7.81 22.44
CA PRO A 19 5.88 -6.97 22.51
C PRO A 19 5.86 -5.90 21.40
N PRO A 20 4.66 -5.44 20.98
CA PRO A 20 3.34 -5.81 21.48
C PRO A 20 2.76 -7.08 20.84
N PHE A 21 3.37 -7.59 19.77
CA PHE A 21 2.79 -8.66 18.96
C PHE A 21 3.00 -10.05 19.54
N ASN A 22 4.09 -10.28 20.28
CA ASN A 22 4.40 -11.57 20.91
C ASN A 22 4.22 -12.76 19.95
N ALA A 23 4.70 -12.60 18.71
CA ALA A 23 4.45 -13.53 17.62
C ALA A 23 5.05 -14.91 17.93
N PRO A 24 4.24 -15.99 17.94
CA PRO A 24 4.77 -17.33 18.17
C PRO A 24 5.65 -17.81 16.99
N PRO A 25 6.79 -18.48 17.23
CA PRO A 25 7.72 -18.87 16.16
C PRO A 25 7.10 -19.69 15.03
N GLU A 26 6.08 -20.50 15.33
CA GLU A 26 5.39 -21.38 14.40
C GLU A 26 4.62 -20.63 13.30
N ILE A 27 4.31 -19.35 13.48
CA ILE A 27 3.56 -18.58 12.48
C ILE A 27 4.45 -18.11 11.33
N HIS A 28 5.76 -17.94 11.57
CA HIS A 28 6.67 -17.34 10.60
C HIS A 28 6.83 -18.18 9.33
N PRO A 29 7.08 -19.50 9.40
CA PRO A 29 7.20 -20.33 8.20
C PRO A 29 5.94 -20.30 7.32
N VAL A 30 4.76 -20.18 7.93
CA VAL A 30 3.48 -20.11 7.22
C VAL A 30 3.37 -18.82 6.41
N MET A 31 3.72 -17.69 7.01
CA MET A 31 3.74 -16.39 6.31
C MET A 31 4.82 -16.35 5.23
N GLU A 32 6.02 -16.85 5.53
CA GLU A 32 7.13 -16.90 4.57
C GLU A 32 6.81 -17.79 3.37
N ARG A 33 6.17 -18.94 3.61
CA ARG A 33 5.65 -19.80 2.54
C ARG A 33 4.66 -19.07 1.65
N ALA A 34 3.67 -18.39 2.23
CA ALA A 34 2.68 -17.64 1.44
C ALA A 34 3.32 -16.52 0.60
N THR A 35 4.31 -15.81 1.15
CA THR A 35 5.09 -14.83 0.39
C THR A 35 5.86 -15.50 -0.75
N ALA A 36 6.53 -16.62 -0.50
CA ALA A 36 7.28 -17.34 -1.53
C ALA A 36 6.38 -17.88 -2.65
N GLU A 37 5.20 -18.42 -2.32
CA GLU A 37 4.20 -18.88 -3.28
C GLU A 37 3.66 -17.71 -4.12
N LEU A 38 3.38 -16.56 -3.51
CA LEU A 38 2.95 -15.36 -4.23
C LEU A 38 4.02 -14.85 -5.19
N ILE A 39 5.29 -14.85 -4.77
CA ILE A 39 6.43 -14.51 -5.66
C ILE A 39 6.49 -15.49 -6.82
N ALA A 40 6.46 -16.80 -6.55
CA ALA A 40 6.54 -17.85 -7.55
C ALA A 40 5.37 -17.84 -8.55
N SER A 41 4.21 -17.32 -8.15
CA SER A 41 3.04 -17.18 -9.03
C SER A 41 3.26 -16.23 -10.22
N GLY A 42 4.25 -15.33 -10.13
CA GLY A 42 4.53 -14.32 -11.14
C GLY A 42 3.45 -13.24 -11.26
N GLN A 43 2.50 -13.14 -10.32
CA GLN A 43 1.41 -12.16 -10.37
C GLN A 43 1.90 -10.71 -10.44
N ALA A 44 2.98 -10.34 -9.73
CA ALA A 44 3.56 -9.00 -9.80
C ALA A 44 3.99 -8.59 -11.22
N GLY A 45 4.36 -9.54 -12.08
CA GLY A 45 4.70 -9.26 -13.48
C GLY A 45 3.51 -8.84 -14.35
N ARG A 46 2.27 -8.95 -13.83
CA ARG A 46 1.03 -8.55 -14.50
C ARG A 46 0.49 -7.21 -13.99
N ALA A 47 1.12 -6.63 -12.96
CA ALA A 47 0.73 -5.34 -12.45
C ALA A 47 1.13 -4.23 -13.43
N ILE A 48 0.45 -3.10 -13.32
CA ILE A 48 0.77 -1.88 -14.06
C ILE A 48 2.25 -1.52 -13.86
N LYS A 49 2.93 -1.13 -14.93
CA LYS A 49 4.34 -0.73 -14.90
C LYS A 49 4.54 0.68 -15.46
N ALA A 50 5.72 1.24 -15.23
CA ALA A 50 6.13 2.48 -15.88
C ALA A 50 5.96 2.41 -17.41
N GLY A 51 5.36 3.45 -17.99
CA GLY A 51 4.98 3.55 -19.40
C GLY A 51 3.52 3.15 -19.68
N ASP A 52 2.85 2.43 -18.78
CA ASP A 52 1.44 2.09 -18.94
C ASP A 52 0.53 3.28 -18.56
N ARG A 53 -0.71 3.27 -19.05
CA ARG A 53 -1.75 4.18 -18.59
C ARG A 53 -2.36 3.66 -17.29
N ALA A 54 -2.39 4.50 -16.25
CA ALA A 54 -2.99 4.14 -14.98
C ALA A 54 -4.52 4.03 -15.10
N PRO A 55 -5.16 2.99 -14.52
CA PRO A 55 -6.61 2.93 -14.39
C PRO A 55 -7.16 4.13 -13.63
N HIS A 56 -8.27 4.68 -14.12
CA HIS A 56 -9.00 5.73 -13.41
C HIS A 56 -9.75 5.14 -12.22
N PHE A 57 -9.73 5.86 -11.09
CA PHE A 57 -10.55 5.56 -9.93
C PHE A 57 -11.30 6.80 -9.43
N ASN A 58 -12.45 6.54 -8.80
CA ASN A 58 -13.20 7.47 -7.98
C ASN A 58 -13.61 6.74 -6.70
N LEU A 59 -12.94 7.06 -5.59
CA LEU A 59 -13.06 6.34 -4.33
C LEU A 59 -13.47 7.27 -3.20
N LYS A 60 -13.91 6.69 -2.09
CA LYS A 60 -14.22 7.43 -0.86
C LYS A 60 -12.98 7.56 0.00
N ASP A 61 -12.69 8.77 0.47
CA ASP A 61 -11.67 9.00 1.50
C ASP A 61 -12.14 8.54 2.89
N GLN A 62 -11.32 8.77 3.91
CA GLN A 62 -11.61 8.42 5.30
C GLN A 62 -12.85 9.12 5.88
N ASP A 63 -13.30 10.21 5.27
CA ASP A 63 -14.44 11.02 5.70
C ASP A 63 -15.69 10.85 4.82
N GLY A 64 -15.60 10.01 3.78
CA GLY A 64 -16.69 9.71 2.87
C GLY A 64 -16.80 10.69 1.69
N ASN A 65 -15.80 11.55 1.49
CA ASN A 65 -15.74 12.44 0.33
C ASN A 65 -15.28 11.67 -0.90
N ASP A 66 -15.80 12.05 -2.08
CA ASP A 66 -15.34 11.49 -3.35
C ASP A 66 -13.96 12.06 -3.72
N VAL A 67 -13.04 11.16 -4.06
CA VAL A 67 -11.69 11.48 -4.55
C VAL A 67 -11.50 10.83 -5.91
N SER A 68 -11.42 11.68 -6.93
CA SER A 68 -11.19 11.28 -8.33
C SER A 68 -9.73 11.42 -8.71
N SER A 69 -9.15 10.33 -9.21
CA SER A 69 -7.81 10.32 -9.83
C SER A 69 -7.64 11.40 -10.91
N ALA A 70 -8.64 11.59 -11.76
CA ALA A 70 -8.61 12.61 -12.82
C ALA A 70 -8.55 14.04 -12.25
N ALA A 71 -9.31 14.30 -11.18
CA ALA A 71 -9.30 15.61 -10.52
C ALA A 71 -7.98 15.90 -9.79
N LEU A 72 -7.31 14.87 -9.25
CA LEU A 72 -5.98 15.01 -8.68
C LEU A 72 -4.92 15.26 -9.76
N LEU A 73 -4.95 14.48 -10.86
CA LEU A 73 -4.02 14.63 -11.98
C LEU A 73 -4.15 15.98 -12.70
N ALA A 74 -5.32 16.60 -12.69
CA ALA A 74 -5.50 17.96 -13.19
C ALA A 74 -4.74 19.02 -12.37
N LYS A 75 -4.38 18.73 -11.12
CA LYS A 75 -3.66 19.65 -10.22
C LYS A 75 -2.14 19.42 -10.22
N GLY A 76 -1.68 18.24 -10.63
CA GLY A 76 -0.27 17.87 -10.64
C GLY A 76 -0.09 16.35 -10.67
N PRO A 77 1.16 15.85 -10.69
CA PRO A 77 1.44 14.42 -10.62
C PRO A 77 0.77 13.76 -9.40
N LEU A 78 0.53 12.45 -9.47
CA LEU A 78 -0.15 11.71 -8.43
C LEU A 78 0.72 10.54 -7.94
N VAL A 79 1.06 10.56 -6.66
CA VAL A 79 1.63 9.41 -5.94
C VAL A 79 0.49 8.56 -5.40
N VAL A 80 0.45 7.29 -5.79
CA VAL A 80 -0.51 6.30 -5.28
C VAL A 80 0.25 5.19 -4.57
N THR A 81 -0.07 4.93 -3.31
CA THR A 81 0.45 3.77 -2.56
C THR A 81 -0.67 2.79 -2.24
N PHE A 82 -0.52 1.53 -2.63
CA PHE A 82 -1.42 0.44 -2.26
C PHE A 82 -0.85 -0.29 -1.05
N TYR A 83 -1.68 -0.50 -0.04
CA TYR A 83 -1.29 -1.18 1.20
C TYR A 83 -2.38 -2.12 1.69
N ARG A 84 -2.03 -2.98 2.65
CA ARG A 84 -2.89 -4.11 3.07
C ARG A 84 -3.99 -3.71 4.06
N GLY A 85 -3.74 -2.69 4.87
CA GLY A 85 -4.67 -2.20 5.89
C GLY A 85 -3.99 -1.74 7.17
N VAL A 86 -4.70 -1.02 8.03
CA VAL A 86 -4.20 -0.42 9.28
C VAL A 86 -3.64 -1.43 10.29
N TRP A 87 -4.06 -2.68 10.19
CA TRP A 87 -3.60 -3.78 11.04
C TRP A 87 -2.18 -4.27 10.68
N CYS A 88 -1.66 -3.89 9.51
CA CYS A 88 -0.36 -4.31 9.00
C CYS A 88 0.75 -3.34 9.49
N PRO A 89 1.67 -3.78 10.37
CA PRO A 89 2.68 -2.89 10.93
C PRO A 89 3.69 -2.40 9.88
N TYR A 90 4.11 -3.26 8.94
CA TYR A 90 4.98 -2.88 7.82
C TYR A 90 4.35 -1.76 6.98
N CYS A 91 3.03 -1.83 6.77
CA CYS A 91 2.28 -0.83 6.02
C CYS A 91 2.21 0.50 6.76
N ASN A 92 2.02 0.47 8.09
CA ASN A 92 2.02 1.68 8.92
C ASN A 92 3.39 2.38 8.90
N ILE A 93 4.49 1.63 9.01
CA ILE A 93 5.86 2.16 8.94
C ILE A 93 6.11 2.83 7.58
N GLU A 94 5.67 2.20 6.48
CA GLU A 94 5.76 2.78 5.13
C GLU A 94 4.95 4.07 5.00
N LEU A 95 3.70 4.09 5.45
CA LEU A 95 2.85 5.28 5.38
C LEU A 95 3.43 6.45 6.21
N GLN A 96 4.02 6.16 7.37
CA GLN A 96 4.76 7.15 8.17
C GLN A 96 5.98 7.68 7.41
N ALA A 97 6.76 6.82 6.76
CA ALA A 97 7.92 7.26 5.96
C ALA A 97 7.49 8.13 4.77
N ILE A 98 6.37 7.82 4.11
CA ILE A 98 5.80 8.68 3.06
C ILE A 98 5.35 10.02 3.66
N ASN A 99 4.74 10.02 4.85
CA ASN A 99 4.30 11.23 5.54
C ASN A 99 5.48 12.11 5.96
N GLU A 100 6.59 11.53 6.43
CA GLU A 100 7.85 12.22 6.75
C GLU A 100 8.36 13.05 5.56
N VAL A 101 8.21 12.53 4.33
CA VAL A 101 8.65 13.22 3.10
C VAL A 101 7.53 13.94 2.35
N LEU A 102 6.31 13.97 2.90
CA LEU A 102 5.15 14.59 2.25
C LEU A 102 5.40 16.05 1.82
N PRO A 103 6.03 16.92 2.64
CA PRO A 103 6.32 18.29 2.21
C PRO A 103 7.23 18.35 0.97
N LYS A 104 8.16 17.40 0.81
CA LYS A 104 9.05 17.33 -0.35
C LYS A 104 8.28 16.86 -1.59
N ILE A 105 7.39 15.88 -1.46
CA ILE A 105 6.51 15.43 -2.55
C ILE A 105 5.61 16.60 -3.01
N GLN A 106 5.02 17.33 -2.06
CA GLN A 106 4.18 18.50 -2.34
C GLN A 106 4.96 19.66 -2.97
N ALA A 107 6.25 19.83 -2.63
CA ALA A 107 7.12 20.81 -3.29
C ALA A 107 7.35 20.50 -4.77
N TYR A 108 7.17 19.25 -5.20
CA TYR A 108 7.10 18.85 -6.61
C TYR A 108 5.65 18.93 -7.16
N GLY A 109 4.76 19.70 -6.54
CA GLY A 109 3.37 19.86 -7.00
C GLY A 109 2.54 18.57 -7.02
N ALA A 110 3.03 17.49 -6.41
CA ALA A 110 2.40 16.18 -6.50
C ALA A 110 1.39 15.95 -5.38
N ASN A 111 0.30 15.28 -5.74
CA ASN A 111 -0.72 14.79 -4.82
C ASN A 111 -0.31 13.41 -4.29
N VAL A 112 -0.77 13.04 -3.10
CA VAL A 112 -0.53 11.71 -2.51
C VAL A 112 -1.85 11.10 -2.06
N VAL A 113 -2.07 9.82 -2.37
CA VAL A 113 -3.17 9.03 -1.80
C VAL A 113 -2.68 7.64 -1.43
N ALA A 114 -3.22 7.08 -0.35
CA ALA A 114 -3.06 5.67 -0.01
C ALA A 114 -4.36 4.92 -0.24
N ILE A 115 -4.29 3.71 -0.82
CA ILE A 115 -5.45 2.90 -1.20
C ILE A 115 -5.35 1.52 -0.55
N SER A 116 -6.43 1.07 0.07
CA SER A 116 -6.56 -0.31 0.57
C SER A 116 -8.03 -0.73 0.55
N PRO A 117 -8.35 -2.03 0.63
CA PRO A 117 -9.73 -2.50 0.67
C PRO A 117 -10.44 -2.22 2.02
N GLN A 118 -9.76 -1.59 2.98
CA GLN A 118 -10.33 -1.36 4.29
C GLN A 118 -11.49 -0.37 4.24
N SER A 119 -12.43 -0.50 5.17
CA SER A 119 -13.57 0.41 5.28
C SER A 119 -13.16 1.86 5.61
N PRO A 120 -14.00 2.88 5.32
CA PRO A 120 -13.72 4.27 5.68
C PRO A 120 -13.41 4.48 7.17
N VAL A 121 -14.02 3.69 8.06
CA VAL A 121 -13.74 3.72 9.51
C VAL A 121 -12.28 3.33 9.79
N ASN A 122 -11.79 2.27 9.14
CA ASN A 122 -10.41 1.85 9.28
C ASN A 122 -9.45 2.81 8.57
N SER A 123 -9.86 3.44 7.46
CA SER A 123 -9.13 4.54 6.80
C SER A 123 -8.94 5.73 7.71
N ARG A 124 -9.98 6.11 8.45
CA ARG A 124 -9.87 7.15 9.48
C ARG A 124 -8.96 6.73 10.63
N LYS A 125 -8.93 5.45 10.98
CA LYS A 125 -7.98 4.92 11.97
C LYS A 125 -6.54 5.02 11.45
N SER A 126 -6.28 4.66 10.18
CA SER A 126 -4.95 4.81 9.55
C SER A 126 -4.46 6.26 9.62
N VAL A 127 -5.31 7.23 9.24
CA VAL A 127 -4.96 8.65 9.28
C VAL A 127 -4.60 9.09 10.70
N ARG A 128 -5.43 8.75 11.69
CA ARG A 128 -5.20 9.17 13.09
C ARG A 128 -4.01 8.48 13.75
N THR A 129 -3.86 7.17 13.58
CA THR A 129 -2.79 6.39 14.22
C THR A 129 -1.42 6.72 13.63
N ASN A 130 -1.35 7.08 12.36
CA ASN A 130 -0.08 7.37 11.67
C ASN A 130 0.11 8.86 11.37
N GLU A 131 -0.78 9.73 11.86
CA GLU A 131 -0.72 11.19 11.67
C GLU A 131 -0.56 11.62 10.21
N LEU A 132 -1.30 10.95 9.32
CA LEU A 132 -1.13 11.12 7.87
C LEU A 132 -1.71 12.46 7.40
N GLY A 133 -0.91 13.23 6.67
CA GLY A 133 -1.29 14.48 6.03
C GLY A 133 -1.91 14.33 4.64
N PHE A 134 -2.29 13.12 4.23
CA PHE A 134 -2.84 12.82 2.90
C PHE A 134 -4.05 11.86 2.97
N PRO A 135 -4.96 11.87 1.98
CA PRO A 135 -6.15 11.03 1.96
C PRO A 135 -5.83 9.53 1.96
N VAL A 136 -6.62 8.78 2.73
CA VAL A 136 -6.63 7.31 2.72
C VAL A 136 -7.95 6.83 2.15
N LEU A 137 -7.89 6.25 0.95
CA LEU A 137 -9.04 5.87 0.14
C LEU A 137 -9.41 4.41 0.38
N SER A 138 -10.72 4.18 0.42
CA SER A 138 -11.31 2.86 0.63
C SER A 138 -11.68 2.24 -0.73
N ASP A 139 -10.95 1.20 -1.14
CA ASP A 139 -11.19 0.45 -2.38
C ASP A 139 -12.12 -0.73 -2.12
N ALA A 140 -13.42 -0.44 -2.04
CA ALA A 140 -14.43 -1.46 -1.77
C ALA A 140 -14.28 -2.66 -2.73
N ASN A 141 -14.27 -3.87 -2.15
CA ASN A 141 -14.07 -5.14 -2.88
C ASN A 141 -12.69 -5.29 -3.58
N GLY A 142 -11.77 -4.35 -3.38
CA GLY A 142 -10.43 -4.36 -3.96
C GLY A 142 -10.40 -4.17 -5.48
N GLN A 143 -11.41 -3.52 -6.06
CA GLN A 143 -11.54 -3.44 -7.53
C GLN A 143 -10.43 -2.58 -8.15
N THR A 144 -10.09 -1.44 -7.56
CA THR A 144 -8.99 -0.60 -8.03
C THR A 144 -7.67 -1.36 -7.94
N GLY A 145 -7.44 -2.08 -6.84
CA GLY A 145 -6.30 -2.97 -6.71
C GLY A 145 -6.27 -4.07 -7.78
N ALA A 146 -7.43 -4.61 -8.18
CA ALA A 146 -7.52 -5.58 -9.27
C ALA A 146 -7.22 -4.95 -10.64
N ASP A 147 -7.70 -3.74 -10.90
CA ASP A 147 -7.47 -3.01 -12.15
C ASP A 147 -5.98 -2.66 -12.34
N PHE A 148 -5.26 -2.43 -11.24
CA PHE A 148 -3.80 -2.28 -11.23
C PHE A 148 -3.03 -3.61 -11.27
N GLY A 149 -3.71 -4.76 -11.26
CA GLY A 149 -3.10 -6.09 -11.26
C GLY A 149 -2.49 -6.51 -9.92
N LEU A 150 -2.92 -5.91 -8.81
CA LEU A 150 -2.33 -6.10 -7.48
C LEU A 150 -3.12 -7.07 -6.60
N ARG A 151 -4.42 -7.25 -6.84
CA ARG A 151 -5.29 -8.06 -5.96
C ARG A 151 -4.96 -9.55 -6.08
N PHE A 152 -4.68 -10.20 -4.96
CA PHE A 152 -4.52 -11.64 -4.86
C PHE A 152 -5.38 -12.22 -3.73
N ALA A 153 -5.77 -13.49 -3.86
CA ALA A 153 -6.46 -14.23 -2.81
C ALA A 153 -5.45 -14.88 -1.87
N LEU A 154 -5.72 -14.80 -0.56
CA LEU A 154 -4.90 -15.50 0.43
C LEU A 154 -5.15 -17.01 0.32
N PRO A 155 -4.11 -17.86 0.40
CA PRO A 155 -4.31 -19.29 0.47
C PRO A 155 -5.01 -19.68 1.79
N ASP A 156 -5.82 -20.74 1.77
CA ASP A 156 -6.68 -21.14 2.90
C ASP A 156 -5.90 -21.29 4.22
N TYR A 157 -4.71 -21.86 4.17
CA TYR A 157 -3.86 -22.04 5.35
C TYR A 157 -3.42 -20.70 5.96
N LEU A 158 -3.27 -19.63 5.15
CA LEU A 158 -2.93 -18.30 5.64
C LEU A 158 -4.17 -17.61 6.21
N VAL A 159 -5.35 -17.85 5.61
CA VAL A 159 -6.64 -17.40 6.14
C VAL A 159 -6.87 -17.98 7.54
N GLU A 160 -6.64 -19.28 7.72
CA GLU A 160 -6.73 -19.94 9.04
C GLU A 160 -5.78 -19.32 10.06
N LEU A 161 -4.51 -19.09 9.68
CA LEU A 161 -3.56 -18.41 10.54
C LEU A 161 -4.04 -17.01 10.95
N TYR A 162 -4.58 -16.23 10.01
CA TYR A 162 -5.04 -14.88 10.30
C TYR A 162 -6.24 -14.87 11.24
N LYS A 163 -7.17 -15.82 11.08
CA LYS A 163 -8.26 -16.03 12.04
C LYS A 163 -7.73 -16.36 13.44
N ASN A 164 -6.74 -17.25 13.55
CA ASN A 164 -6.13 -17.60 14.84
C ASN A 164 -5.42 -16.42 15.51
N LEU A 165 -4.81 -15.54 14.71
CA LEU A 165 -4.20 -14.29 15.16
C LEU A 165 -5.22 -13.17 15.40
N LYS A 166 -6.53 -13.44 15.27
CA LYS A 166 -7.63 -12.47 15.38
C LYS A 166 -7.51 -11.31 14.38
N ASN A 167 -6.86 -11.54 13.25
CA ASN A 167 -6.74 -10.61 12.14
C ASN A 167 -7.86 -10.86 11.13
N ASP A 168 -9.07 -10.39 11.46
CA ASP A 168 -10.30 -10.61 10.69
C ASP A 168 -10.39 -9.63 9.50
N LEU A 169 -9.83 -10.03 8.35
CA LEU A 169 -9.84 -9.21 7.14
C LEU A 169 -11.26 -8.85 6.67
N PRO A 170 -12.24 -9.78 6.68
CA PRO A 170 -13.63 -9.42 6.39
C PRO A 170 -14.19 -8.29 7.23
N ALA A 171 -13.90 -8.26 8.53
CA ALA A 171 -14.30 -7.14 9.38
C ALA A 171 -13.57 -5.83 9.04
N PHE A 172 -12.28 -5.90 8.68
CA PHE A 172 -11.52 -4.71 8.27
C PHE A 172 -12.02 -4.11 6.94
N ASN A 173 -12.37 -4.98 5.99
CA ASN A 173 -12.62 -4.62 4.59
C ASN A 173 -14.11 -4.56 4.23
N ASN A 174 -15.00 -5.02 5.11
CA ASN A 174 -16.42 -5.21 4.81
C ASN A 174 -16.63 -6.09 3.56
N ASP A 175 -15.81 -7.13 3.43
CA ASP A 175 -15.76 -8.00 2.25
C ASP A 175 -15.23 -9.39 2.60
N ALA A 176 -15.96 -10.45 2.21
CA ALA A 176 -15.65 -11.81 2.60
C ALA A 176 -14.61 -12.53 1.70
N SER A 177 -14.02 -11.84 0.71
CA SER A 177 -13.21 -12.49 -0.33
C SER A 177 -11.83 -12.99 0.13
N TRP A 178 -11.35 -12.56 1.31
CA TRP A 178 -9.98 -12.83 1.78
C TRP A 178 -8.93 -12.47 0.72
N THR A 179 -9.13 -11.35 0.03
CA THR A 179 -8.16 -10.79 -0.90
C THR A 179 -7.41 -9.61 -0.29
N LEU A 180 -6.18 -9.38 -0.76
CA LEU A 180 -5.38 -8.21 -0.42
C LEU A 180 -4.69 -7.68 -1.68
N PRO A 181 -4.36 -6.37 -1.74
CA PRO A 181 -3.44 -5.88 -2.76
C PRO A 181 -2.00 -6.28 -2.40
N MET A 182 -1.23 -6.66 -3.41
CA MET A 182 0.23 -6.58 -3.34
C MET A 182 0.60 -5.13 -3.05
N PRO A 183 1.49 -4.88 -2.07
CA PRO A 183 2.00 -3.55 -1.83
C PRO A 183 2.66 -2.98 -3.08
N ALA A 184 2.31 -1.73 -3.38
CA ALA A 184 2.80 -1.06 -4.56
C ALA A 184 2.83 0.45 -4.39
N ARG A 185 3.70 1.10 -5.14
CA ARG A 185 3.81 2.55 -5.21
C ARG A 185 3.98 3.02 -6.64
N TYR A 186 3.20 4.01 -7.02
CA TYR A 186 3.18 4.58 -8.35
C TYR A 186 3.39 6.08 -8.30
N VAL A 187 4.09 6.62 -9.28
CA VAL A 187 4.02 8.05 -9.65
C VAL A 187 3.36 8.11 -11.01
N ILE A 188 2.25 8.83 -11.10
CA ILE A 188 1.44 8.99 -12.31
C ILE A 188 1.56 10.44 -12.78
N GLY A 189 1.94 10.64 -14.03
CA GLY A 189 1.99 11.95 -14.68
C GLY A 189 0.59 12.49 -14.96
N GLN A 190 0.48 13.81 -15.17
CA GLN A 190 -0.81 14.47 -15.43
C GLN A 190 -1.52 13.97 -16.69
N ASP A 191 -0.78 13.38 -17.63
CA ASP A 191 -1.28 12.71 -18.83
C ASP A 191 -1.87 11.30 -18.56
N GLY A 192 -1.80 10.84 -17.31
CA GLY A 192 -2.26 9.54 -16.85
C GLY A 192 -1.26 8.41 -17.08
N ILE A 193 -0.02 8.70 -17.52
CA ILE A 193 1.02 7.70 -17.73
C ILE A 193 1.79 7.46 -16.43
N VAL A 194 2.03 6.19 -16.11
CA VAL A 194 2.86 5.79 -14.97
C VAL A 194 4.31 6.10 -15.27
N LEU A 195 4.92 6.96 -14.45
CA LEU A 195 6.32 7.39 -14.58
C LEU A 195 7.25 6.56 -13.68
N TYR A 196 6.71 6.03 -12.58
CA TYR A 196 7.40 5.15 -11.64
C TYR A 196 6.40 4.09 -11.19
N SER A 197 6.86 2.85 -11.09
CA SER A 197 6.09 1.74 -10.53
C SER A 197 7.01 0.86 -9.71
N GLU A 198 6.57 0.51 -8.51
CA GLU A 198 7.17 -0.50 -7.68
C GLU A 198 6.06 -1.40 -7.16
N VAL A 199 6.21 -2.70 -7.35
CA VAL A 199 5.27 -3.72 -6.89
C VAL A 199 6.08 -4.82 -6.22
N ASN A 200 5.78 -5.12 -4.96
CA ASN A 200 6.53 -6.11 -4.21
C ASN A 200 5.62 -7.13 -3.50
N PRO A 201 5.57 -8.39 -3.98
CA PRO A 201 4.87 -9.47 -3.29
C PRO A 201 5.35 -9.72 -1.85
N ASP A 202 6.63 -9.44 -1.56
CA ASP A 202 7.14 -9.46 -0.19
C ASP A 202 6.71 -8.17 0.51
N TYR A 203 5.64 -8.27 1.30
CA TYR A 203 5.12 -7.15 2.06
C TYR A 203 6.07 -6.61 3.13
N THR A 204 7.22 -7.24 3.38
CA THR A 204 8.24 -6.79 4.33
C THR A 204 9.38 -5.99 3.67
N ARG A 205 9.35 -5.84 2.35
CA ARG A 205 10.39 -5.17 1.57
C ARG A 205 9.82 -3.93 0.86
N ARG A 206 10.38 -2.75 1.14
CA ARG A 206 9.96 -1.47 0.55
C ARG A 206 11.16 -0.58 0.25
N PRO A 207 11.25 0.00 -0.96
CA PRO A 207 12.22 1.03 -1.28
C PRO A 207 11.85 2.36 -0.61
N ASP A 208 12.85 3.20 -0.45
CA ASP A 208 12.68 4.49 0.21
C ASP A 208 11.73 5.40 -0.59
N PRO A 209 10.89 6.22 0.07
CA PRO A 209 10.09 7.24 -0.59
C PRO A 209 10.92 8.21 -1.46
N SER A 210 12.19 8.42 -1.12
CA SER A 210 13.11 9.27 -1.89
C SER A 210 13.39 8.76 -3.30
N ASP A 211 13.19 7.47 -3.56
CA ASP A 211 13.44 6.88 -4.89
C ASP A 211 12.47 7.43 -5.95
N MET A 212 11.35 8.03 -5.53
CA MET A 212 10.42 8.72 -6.42
C MET A 212 10.88 10.14 -6.80
N PHE A 213 11.79 10.78 -6.04
CA PHE A 213 12.09 12.20 -6.22
C PHE A 213 12.66 12.54 -7.60
N PRO A 214 13.60 11.77 -8.19
CA PRO A 214 14.09 12.07 -9.54
C PRO A 214 12.99 11.99 -10.60
N VAL A 215 11.96 11.18 -10.37
CA VAL A 215 10.81 11.03 -11.28
C VAL A 215 9.85 12.20 -11.10
N LEU A 216 9.55 12.57 -9.86
CA LEU A 216 8.71 13.71 -9.52
C LEU A 216 9.29 15.03 -10.04
N GLU A 217 10.60 15.24 -9.88
CA GLU A 217 11.31 16.42 -10.40
C GLU A 217 11.18 16.55 -11.93
N LYS A 218 11.35 15.45 -12.66
CA LYS A 218 11.15 15.41 -14.12
C LYS A 218 9.69 15.63 -14.51
N ALA A 219 8.75 15.08 -13.75
CA ALA A 219 7.33 15.25 -14.01
C ALA A 219 6.91 16.73 -13.91
N THR A 220 7.52 17.48 -12.99
CA THR A 220 7.28 18.93 -12.84
C THR A 220 7.97 19.80 -13.87
N ALA A 221 9.13 19.39 -14.37
CA ALA A 221 9.90 20.20 -15.33
C ALA A 221 9.26 20.24 -16.73
N ASN A 222 8.29 19.37 -17.01
CA ASN A 222 7.59 19.24 -18.29
C ASN A 222 6.19 19.89 -18.30
N VAL A 223 5.85 20.66 -17.26
CA VAL A 223 4.59 21.40 -17.14
C VAL A 223 4.82 22.89 -17.39
#